data_AF-A0AAU2E664-F1
#
_entry.id   AF-A0AAU2E664-F1
#
_cell.length_a   1.000
_cell.length_b   1.000
_cell.length_c   1.000
_cell.angle_alpha   90.00
_cell.angle_beta   90.00
_cell.angle_gamma   90.00
#
_symmetry.space_group_name_H-M   'P 1'
#
loop_
_entity.id
_entity.type
_entity.pdbx_description
1 polymer ?
#
loop_
_entity_poly.entity_id
_entity_poly.type
_entity_poly.pdbx_seq_one_letter_code
_entity_poly.pdbx_strand_id
1 'polypeptide(L)'
;MSQQIVVDPVGLRAEGLSLVAVGDDFSAAVKDLSAKLEALEKGDTPPWGDDDLGEKFGVVYEGLRDGMKESMASLGTRIGEIGQKLQGMAAGHEANESATDGSFRALEGSQGMVGGRVDALFRPQVV
;
A
#
# COMPACT_ATOMS: atom_id res chain seq x y z
N MET A 1 -31.26 -4.09 2.07
CA MET A 1 -30.29 -4.63 1.10
C MET A 1 -28.91 -4.52 1.72
N SER A 2 -28.35 -5.61 2.22
CA SER A 2 -26.96 -5.66 2.69
C SER A 2 -26.05 -5.67 1.46
N GLN A 3 -25.24 -4.63 1.27
CA GLN A 3 -24.18 -4.67 0.26
C GLN A 3 -23.17 -5.73 0.69
N GLN A 4 -23.12 -6.83 -0.05
CA GLN A 4 -22.05 -7.80 0.07
C GLN A 4 -20.81 -7.14 -0.54
N ILE A 5 -19.88 -6.73 0.32
CA ILE A 5 -18.57 -6.24 -0.13
C ILE A 5 -17.82 -7.47 -0.65
N VAL A 6 -17.79 -7.62 -1.97
CA VAL A 6 -16.92 -8.61 -2.62
C VAL A 6 -15.53 -7.99 -2.69
N VAL A 7 -14.60 -8.55 -1.91
CA VAL A 7 -13.19 -8.18 -1.99
C VAL A 7 -12.51 -9.06 -3.02
N ASP A 8 -11.67 -8.47 -3.87
CA ASP A 8 -10.77 -9.19 -4.78
C ASP A 8 -9.33 -9.09 -4.25
N PRO A 9 -8.84 -10.09 -3.47
CA PRO A 9 -7.51 -10.05 -2.90
C PRO A 9 -6.39 -10.10 -3.95
N VAL A 10 -6.66 -10.74 -5.10
CA VAL A 10 -5.69 -10.84 -6.20
C VAL A 10 -5.53 -9.48 -6.86
N GLY A 11 -6.65 -8.81 -7.17
CA GLY A 11 -6.68 -7.44 -7.67
C GLY A 11 -5.98 -6.47 -6.72
N LEU A 12 -6.33 -6.48 -5.43
CA LEU A 12 -5.71 -5.63 -4.42
C LEU A 12 -4.21 -5.84 -4.29
N ARG A 13 -3.73 -7.09 -4.36
CA ARG A 13 -2.29 -7.37 -4.31
C ARG A 13 -1.58 -6.88 -5.57
N ALA A 14 -2.16 -7.09 -6.74
CA ALA A 14 -1.58 -6.65 -8.02
C ALA A 14 -1.52 -5.11 -8.10
N GLU A 15 -2.61 -4.43 -7.78
CA GLU A 15 -2.67 -2.96 -7.71
C GLU A 15 -1.71 -2.41 -6.67
N GLY A 16 -1.63 -3.06 -5.51
CA GLY A 16 -0.71 -2.70 -4.45
C GLY A 16 0.76 -2.80 -4.87
N LEU A 17 1.14 -3.83 -5.61
CA LEU A 17 2.48 -3.96 -6.19
C LEU A 17 2.76 -2.88 -7.23
N SER A 18 1.77 -2.60 -8.09
CA SER A 18 1.90 -1.54 -9.10
C SER A 18 2.10 -0.17 -8.46
N LEU A 19 1.37 0.14 -7.39
CA LEU A 19 1.50 1.41 -6.67
C LEU A 19 2.83 1.55 -5.94
N VAL A 20 3.36 0.46 -5.36
CA VAL A 20 4.73 0.48 -4.80
C VAL A 20 5.75 0.80 -5.89
N ALA A 21 5.68 0.10 -7.04
CA ALA A 21 6.58 0.35 -8.16
C ALA A 21 6.49 1.80 -8.68
N VAL A 22 5.28 2.33 -8.85
CA VAL A 22 5.07 3.73 -9.26
C VAL A 22 5.63 4.71 -8.23
N GLY A 23 5.46 4.43 -6.93
CA GLY A 23 6.02 5.26 -5.85
C GLY A 23 7.55 5.29 -5.88
N ASP A 24 8.18 4.14 -6.12
CA ASP A 24 9.63 3.99 -6.22
C ASP A 24 10.17 4.71 -7.46
N ASP A 25 9.56 4.49 -8.63
CA ASP A 25 9.95 5.12 -9.90
C ASP A 25 9.81 6.65 -9.82
N PHE A 26 8.69 7.13 -9.26
CA PHE A 26 8.46 8.56 -9.07
C PHE A 26 9.51 9.16 -8.12
N SER A 27 9.80 8.49 -7.01
CA SER A 27 10.81 8.96 -6.05
C SER A 27 12.21 9.00 -6.67
N ALA A 28 12.56 8.02 -7.51
CA ALA A 28 13.80 8.02 -8.25
C ALA A 28 13.88 9.19 -9.26
N ALA A 29 12.80 9.45 -10.00
CA ALA A 29 12.72 10.56 -10.94
C ALA A 29 12.85 11.92 -10.24
N VAL A 30 12.20 12.10 -9.09
CA VAL A 30 12.31 13.31 -8.26
C VAL A 30 13.75 13.50 -7.80
N LYS A 31 14.40 12.43 -7.32
CA LYS A 31 15.80 12.48 -6.89
C LYS A 31 16.75 12.89 -8.03
N ASP A 32 16.55 12.33 -9.22
CA ASP A 32 17.33 12.70 -10.41
C ASP A 32 17.10 14.16 -10.82
N LEU A 33 15.84 14.61 -10.83
CA LEU A 33 15.49 16.00 -11.09
C LEU A 33 16.16 16.95 -10.09
N SER A 34 16.04 16.69 -8.79
CA SER A 34 16.67 17.51 -7.74
C SER A 34 18.19 17.56 -7.91
N ALA A 35 18.83 16.42 -8.17
CA ALA A 35 20.28 16.37 -8.37
C ALA A 35 20.73 17.18 -9.59
N LYS A 36 19.95 17.17 -10.68
CA LYS A 36 20.23 17.96 -11.88
C LYS A 36 20.06 19.46 -11.64
N LEU A 37 19.01 19.86 -10.91
CA LEU A 37 18.81 21.27 -10.55
C LEU A 37 19.96 21.78 -9.67
N GLU A 38 20.31 21.04 -8.61
CA GLU A 38 21.45 21.36 -7.74
C GLU A 38 22.78 21.39 -8.50
N ALA A 39 22.94 20.57 -9.55
CA ALA A 39 24.15 20.59 -10.36
C ALA A 39 24.26 21.86 -11.23
N LEU A 40 23.15 22.45 -11.67
CA LEU A 40 23.15 23.71 -12.44
C LEU A 40 23.58 24.91 -11.59
N GLU A 41 23.50 24.79 -10.27
CA GLU A 41 23.84 25.85 -9.31
C GLU A 41 25.32 25.82 -8.90
N LYS A 42 26.05 24.77 -9.31
CA LYS A 42 27.47 24.64 -8.94
C LYS A 42 28.32 25.62 -9.75
N GLY A 43 28.91 26.59 -9.06
CA GLY A 43 29.88 27.54 -9.61
C GLY A 43 30.16 28.70 -8.65
N ASP A 44 31.15 29.53 -8.98
CA ASP A 44 31.46 30.75 -8.20
C ASP A 44 30.40 31.85 -8.37
N THR A 45 29.55 31.72 -9.38
CA THR A 45 28.44 32.66 -9.65
C THR A 45 27.16 31.86 -9.86
N PRO A 46 26.06 32.19 -9.16
CA PRO A 46 24.78 31.55 -9.38
C PRO A 46 24.32 31.66 -10.84
N PRO A 47 23.54 30.69 -11.36
CA PRO A 47 23.13 30.69 -12.77
C PRO A 47 22.22 31.87 -13.17
N TRP A 48 21.69 32.60 -12.19
CA TRP A 48 20.90 33.82 -12.36
C TRP A 48 21.68 35.12 -12.09
N GLY A 49 23.00 35.03 -11.88
CA GLY A 49 23.87 36.19 -11.61
C GLY A 49 24.00 36.52 -10.12
N ASP A 50 25.02 37.34 -9.82
CA ASP A 50 25.36 37.85 -8.48
C ASP A 50 25.04 39.35 -8.34
N ASP A 51 24.13 39.86 -9.18
CA ASP A 51 23.58 41.21 -9.07
C ASP A 51 22.31 41.23 -8.18
N ASP A 52 21.84 42.43 -7.78
CA ASP A 52 20.66 42.57 -6.91
C ASP A 52 19.40 41.89 -7.47
N LEU A 53 19.29 41.78 -8.80
CA LEU A 53 18.21 41.06 -9.45
C LEU A 53 18.40 39.53 -9.32
N GLY A 54 19.61 39.04 -9.58
CA GLY A 54 19.99 37.65 -9.41
C GLY A 54 19.76 37.17 -7.96
N GLU A 55 20.20 37.93 -6.96
CA GLU A 55 20.02 37.56 -5.55
C GLU A 55 18.54 37.38 -5.20
N LYS A 56 17.67 38.33 -5.60
CA LYS A 56 16.22 38.26 -5.36
C LYS A 56 15.57 37.07 -6.07
N PHE A 57 16.00 36.79 -7.29
CA PHE A 57 15.52 35.62 -8.02
C PHE A 57 15.96 34.33 -7.32
N GLY A 58 17.22 34.24 -6.91
CA GLY A 58 17.79 33.09 -6.21
C GLY A 58 17.00 32.70 -4.97
N VAL A 59 16.68 33.66 -4.10
CA VAL A 59 15.88 33.41 -2.89
C VAL A 59 14.53 32.76 -3.21
N VAL A 60 13.82 33.26 -4.22
CA VAL A 60 12.51 32.71 -4.62
C VAL A 60 12.67 31.34 -5.29
N TYR A 61 13.67 31.20 -6.18
CA TYR A 61 13.96 29.98 -6.90
C TYR A 61 14.33 28.84 -5.95
N GLU A 62 15.27 29.07 -5.04
CA GLU A 62 15.72 28.06 -4.06
C GLU A 62 14.56 27.62 -3.17
N GLY A 63 13.75 28.56 -2.68
CA GLY A 63 12.55 28.24 -1.90
C GLY A 63 11.54 27.39 -2.68
N LEU A 64 11.30 27.70 -3.95
CA LEU A 64 10.41 26.91 -4.80
C LEU A 64 10.99 25.52 -5.12
N ARG A 65 12.28 25.44 -5.45
CA ARG A 65 13.01 24.20 -5.73
C ARG A 65 12.98 23.26 -4.53
N ASP A 66 13.30 23.76 -3.35
CA ASP A 66 13.36 22.97 -2.12
C ASP A 66 11.95 22.53 -1.69
N GLY A 67 10.96 23.44 -1.76
CA GLY A 67 9.57 23.10 -1.51
C GLY A 67 9.04 22.03 -2.47
N MET A 68 9.40 22.10 -3.75
CA MET A 68 9.06 21.09 -4.75
C MET A 68 9.72 19.75 -4.42
N LYS A 69 11.03 19.74 -4.12
CA LYS A 69 11.78 18.54 -3.75
C LYS A 69 11.15 17.81 -2.57
N GLU A 70 10.83 18.53 -1.50
CA GLU A 70 10.19 17.96 -0.31
C GLU A 70 8.76 17.46 -0.61
N SER A 71 7.96 18.27 -1.30
CA SER A 71 6.57 17.93 -1.60
C SER A 71 6.47 16.70 -2.51
N MET A 72 7.32 16.63 -3.53
CA MET A 72 7.34 15.49 -4.44
C MET A 72 7.92 14.24 -3.78
N ALA A 73 8.97 14.34 -2.96
CA ALA A 73 9.48 13.19 -2.20
C ALA A 73 8.42 12.61 -1.24
N SER A 74 7.65 13.48 -0.57
CA SER A 74 6.51 13.10 0.27
C SER A 74 5.41 12.42 -0.55
N LEU A 75 5.09 12.94 -1.73
CA LEU A 75 4.10 12.34 -2.62
C LEU A 75 4.50 10.93 -3.06
N GLY A 76 5.75 10.73 -3.49
CA GLY A 76 6.27 9.40 -3.88
C GLY A 76 6.16 8.38 -2.75
N THR A 77 6.59 8.77 -1.55
CA THR A 77 6.44 7.94 -0.33
C THR A 77 4.99 7.53 -0.09
N ARG A 78 4.06 8.49 -0.16
CA ARG A 78 2.63 8.24 0.08
C ARG A 78 2.02 7.30 -0.95
N ILE A 79 2.43 7.39 -2.22
CA ILE A 79 1.99 6.46 -3.27
C ILE A 79 2.44 5.04 -2.93
N GLY A 80 3.71 4.86 -2.54
CA GLY A 80 4.23 3.57 -2.09
C GLY A 80 3.51 3.02 -0.86
N GLU A 81 3.24 3.86 0.13
CA GLU A 81 2.47 3.48 1.33
C GLU A 81 1.04 3.03 1.02
N ILE A 82 0.37 3.67 0.06
CA ILE A 82 -0.95 3.20 -0.41
C ILE A 82 -0.82 1.80 -0.98
N GLY A 83 0.19 1.55 -1.82
CA GLY A 83 0.45 0.23 -2.38
C GLY A 83 0.70 -0.85 -1.31
N GLN A 84 1.47 -0.52 -0.27
CA GLN A 84 1.69 -1.41 0.88
C GLN A 84 0.39 -1.70 1.65
N LYS A 85 -0.46 -0.69 1.84
CA LYS A 85 -1.76 -0.86 2.50
C LYS A 85 -2.72 -1.75 1.70
N LEU A 86 -2.75 -1.62 0.37
CA LEU A 86 -3.54 -2.51 -0.48
C LEU A 86 -3.10 -3.97 -0.35
N GLN A 87 -1.80 -4.23 -0.36
CA GLN A 87 -1.25 -5.58 -0.14
C GLN A 87 -1.59 -6.10 1.26
N GLY A 88 -1.52 -5.25 2.29
CA GLY A 88 -1.94 -5.58 3.65
C GLY A 88 -3.43 -5.94 3.75
N MET A 89 -4.30 -5.23 3.03
CA MET A 89 -5.72 -5.57 2.96
C MET A 89 -5.97 -6.92 2.28
N ALA A 90 -5.27 -7.21 1.18
CA ALA A 90 -5.36 -8.50 0.51
C ALA A 90 -4.97 -9.65 1.45
N ALA A 91 -3.83 -9.53 2.15
CA ALA A 91 -3.37 -10.52 3.10
C ALA A 91 -4.34 -10.68 4.30
N GLY A 92 -4.87 -9.55 4.81
CA GLY A 92 -5.85 -9.57 5.89
C GLY A 92 -7.15 -10.28 5.49
N HIS A 93 -7.62 -10.06 4.26
CA HIS A 93 -8.81 -10.73 3.74
C HIS A 93 -8.59 -12.24 3.62
N GLU A 94 -7.50 -12.68 3.01
CA GLU A 94 -7.16 -14.11 2.87
C GLU A 94 -7.05 -14.82 4.23
N ALA A 95 -6.43 -14.16 5.23
CA ALA A 95 -6.33 -14.70 6.58
C ALA A 95 -7.71 -14.83 7.24
N ASN A 96 -8.60 -13.86 7.04
CA ASN A 96 -9.94 -13.88 7.60
C ASN A 96 -10.82 -14.97 6.97
N GLU A 97 -10.75 -15.15 5.65
CA GLU A 97 -11.44 -16.24 4.94
C GLU A 97 -10.93 -17.61 5.43
N SER A 98 -9.61 -17.79 5.53
CA SER A 98 -9.04 -19.06 6.02
C SER A 98 -9.46 -19.39 7.46
N ALA A 99 -9.55 -18.38 8.34
CA ALA A 99 -9.98 -18.56 9.72
C ALA A 99 -11.48 -18.90 9.81
N THR A 100 -12.29 -18.26 8.96
CA THR A 100 -13.74 -18.51 8.86
C THR A 100 -14.02 -19.92 8.36
N ASP A 101 -13.36 -20.34 7.28
CA ASP A 101 -13.45 -21.71 6.74
C ASP A 101 -13.03 -22.77 7.77
N GLY A 102 -11.94 -22.51 8.51
CA GLY A 102 -11.48 -23.40 9.57
C GLY A 102 -12.50 -23.54 10.70
N SER A 103 -13.10 -22.43 11.11
CA SER A 103 -14.16 -22.40 12.14
C SER A 103 -15.41 -23.14 11.66
N PHE A 104 -15.79 -22.97 10.40
CA PHE A 104 -16.94 -23.66 9.80
C PHE A 104 -16.71 -25.18 9.76
N ARG A 105 -15.56 -25.64 9.27
CA ARG A 105 -15.19 -27.07 9.26
C ARG A 105 -15.16 -27.68 10.66
N ALA A 106 -14.68 -26.92 11.66
CA ALA A 106 -14.67 -27.37 13.04
C ALA A 106 -16.10 -27.55 13.60
N LEU A 107 -17.01 -26.62 13.28
CA LEU A 107 -18.42 -26.72 13.64
C LEU A 107 -19.09 -27.92 12.97
N GLU A 108 -18.88 -28.13 11.67
CA GLU A 108 -19.41 -29.29 10.95
C GLU A 108 -18.92 -30.62 11.56
N GLY A 109 -17.63 -30.71 11.89
CA GLY A 109 -17.07 -31.89 12.56
C GLY A 109 -17.70 -32.13 13.94
N SER A 110 -17.96 -31.06 14.70
CA SER A 110 -18.63 -31.16 16.01
C SER A 110 -20.09 -31.61 15.89
N GLN A 111 -20.83 -31.09 14.91
CA GLN A 111 -22.23 -31.47 14.65
C GLN A 111 -22.33 -32.91 14.14
N GLY A 112 -21.42 -33.35 13.27
CA GLY A 112 -21.35 -34.74 12.82
C GLY A 112 -21.08 -35.72 13.97
N MET A 113 -20.22 -35.34 14.92
CA MET A 113 -19.92 -36.15 16.10
C MET A 113 -21.10 -36.21 17.09
N VAL A 114 -21.81 -35.10 17.28
CA VAL A 114 -23.02 -35.05 18.12
C VAL A 114 -24.16 -35.83 17.45
N GLY A 115 -24.37 -35.66 16.15
CA GLY A 115 -25.37 -36.42 15.38
C GLY A 115 -25.10 -37.92 15.42
N GLY A 116 -23.83 -38.34 15.27
CA GLY A 116 -23.44 -39.75 15.39
C GLY A 116 -23.64 -40.34 16.79
N ARG A 117 -23.42 -39.54 17.85
CA ARG A 117 -23.73 -39.97 19.23
C ARG A 117 -25.23 -40.13 19.47
N VAL A 118 -26.05 -39.23 18.93
CA VAL A 118 -27.51 -39.31 19.06
C VAL A 118 -28.03 -40.53 18.29
N ASP A 119 -27.57 -40.77 17.06
CA ASP A 119 -27.97 -41.93 16.27
C ASP A 119 -27.60 -43.27 16.94
N ALA A 120 -26.43 -43.32 17.58
CA ALA A 120 -26.00 -44.50 18.36
C ALA A 120 -26.85 -44.77 19.60
N LEU A 121 -27.47 -43.75 20.21
CA LEU A 121 -28.35 -43.91 21.39
C LEU A 121 -29.77 -44.37 21.01
N PHE A 122 -30.22 -44.08 19.79
CA PHE A 122 -31.57 -44.43 19.32
C PHE A 122 -31.61 -45.69 18.44
N ARG A 123 -30.47 -46.36 18.24
CA ARG A 123 -30.39 -47.61 17.46
C ARG A 123 -30.95 -48.79 18.28
N PRO A 124 -32.04 -49.46 17.85
CA PRO A 124 -32.59 -50.59 18.59
C PRO A 124 -31.60 -51.76 18.53
N GLN A 125 -31.22 -52.30 19.70
CA GLN A 125 -30.48 -53.56 19.77
C GLN A 125 -31.42 -54.70 19.41
N VAL A 126 -31.32 -55.18 18.18
CA VAL A 126 -31.99 -56.41 17.75
C VAL A 126 -31.19 -57.58 18.34
N VAL A 127 -31.80 -58.28 19.30
CA VAL A 127 -31.33 -59.54 19.90
C VAL A 127 -31.76 -60.71 19.02
#